data_AF-A0A6B3W2Q6-F1
#
_entry.id   AF-A0A6B3W2Q6-F1
#
_cell.length_a   1.000
_cell.length_b   1.000
_cell.length_c   1.000
_cell.angle_alpha   90.00
_cell.angle_beta   90.00
_cell.angle_gamma   90.00
#
_symmetry.space_group_name_H-M   'P 1'
#
loop_
_entity.id
_entity.type
_entity.pdbx_description
1 polymer ?
#
loop_
_entity_poly.entity_id
_entity_poly.type
_entity_poly.pdbx_seq_one_letter_code
_entity_poly.pdbx_strand_id
1 'polypeptide(L)'
;MFDELVNDFRFYFDVGGYVMPPLVLATVVLWFAIGYRFAALKRGNLRSVRRIIQKHPEGLDYPPRGVIEKAIEQGLKIARSHHGDLRRLLDDAFWPIERDVKRFHKLIMTIVAVAPLMGLLGTVVGMIETFDSLGDMSLFAQSGGIAGGISQALFTTQMGLAVAIPGLIVGGVLEKRAAVIRIELAQVKDILCARVHKGSPA
;
A
#
# COMPACT_ATOMS: atom_id res chain seq x y z
N MET A 1 -7.35 24.94 15.41
CA MET A 1 -6.61 23.95 14.60
C MET A 1 -7.40 22.67 14.31
N PHE A 2 -7.67 21.75 15.26
CA PHE A 2 -8.48 20.54 14.95
C PHE A 2 -9.96 20.87 14.68
N ASP A 3 -10.56 21.80 15.44
CA ASP A 3 -11.95 22.22 15.21
C ASP A 3 -12.13 23.07 13.94
N GLU A 4 -11.12 23.85 13.54
CA GLU A 4 -11.09 24.53 12.24
C GLU A 4 -11.03 23.51 11.10
N LEU A 5 -10.18 22.48 11.23
CA LEU A 5 -10.05 21.43 10.21
C LEU A 5 -11.33 20.61 10.06
N VAL A 6 -12.08 20.38 11.15
CA VAL A 6 -13.39 19.71 11.14
C VAL A 6 -14.49 20.60 10.55
N ASN A 7 -14.47 21.90 10.83
CA ASN A 7 -15.41 22.85 10.24
C ASN A 7 -15.13 23.07 8.74
N ASP A 8 -13.86 23.13 8.35
CA ASP A 8 -13.44 23.14 6.94
C ASP A 8 -13.87 21.84 6.26
N PHE A 9 -13.70 20.67 6.89
CA PHE A 9 -14.20 19.39 6.36
C PHE A 9 -15.72 19.32 6.20
N ARG A 10 -16.50 19.92 7.11
CA ARG A 10 -17.96 20.04 6.97
C ARG A 10 -18.33 20.97 5.83
N PHE A 11 -17.67 22.12 5.74
CA PHE A 11 -17.82 23.05 4.62
C PHE A 11 -17.44 22.38 3.28
N TYR A 12 -16.38 21.57 3.24
CA TYR A 12 -15.96 20.80 2.06
C TYR A 12 -16.92 19.68 1.67
N PHE A 13 -17.67 19.13 2.63
CA PHE A 13 -18.74 18.17 2.38
C PHE A 13 -19.94 18.82 1.69
N ASP A 14 -20.25 20.07 2.08
CA ASP A 14 -21.32 20.86 1.46
C ASP A 14 -20.90 21.42 0.08
N VAL A 15 -19.59 21.64 -0.14
CA VAL A 15 -19.02 22.28 -1.33
C VAL A 15 -18.56 21.27 -2.40
N GLY A 16 -17.95 20.13 -2.07
CA GLY A 16 -17.49 19.18 -3.11
C GLY A 16 -18.55 18.20 -3.60
N GLY A 17 -19.80 18.37 -3.18
CA GLY A 17 -20.95 17.59 -3.60
C GLY A 17 -20.80 16.08 -3.36
N TYR A 18 -21.51 15.29 -4.17
CA TYR A 18 -21.57 13.82 -4.06
C TYR A 18 -20.22 13.09 -4.23
N VAL A 19 -19.19 13.76 -4.75
CA VAL A 19 -17.90 13.13 -5.09
C VAL A 19 -16.92 13.12 -3.90
N MET A 20 -17.13 13.98 -2.90
CA MET A 20 -16.26 14.06 -1.71
C MET A 20 -16.35 12.86 -0.75
N PRO A 21 -17.53 12.32 -0.38
CA PRO A 21 -17.61 11.18 0.52
C PRO A 21 -16.82 9.95 0.04
N PRO A 22 -16.92 9.54 -1.25
CA PRO A 22 -16.10 8.46 -1.79
C PRO A 22 -14.59 8.75 -1.74
N LEU A 23 -14.17 9.99 -1.98
CA LEU A 23 -12.77 10.41 -1.93
C LEU A 23 -12.19 10.36 -0.52
N VAL A 24 -12.95 10.81 0.48
CA VAL A 24 -12.55 10.73 1.90
C VAL A 24 -12.44 9.28 2.33
N LEU A 25 -13.40 8.43 1.97
CA LEU A 25 -13.33 7.00 2.24
C LEU A 25 -12.10 6.36 1.60
N ALA A 26 -11.83 6.66 0.33
CA ALA A 26 -10.65 6.17 -0.38
C ALA A 26 -9.35 6.60 0.32
N THR A 27 -9.31 7.83 0.84
CA THR A 27 -8.16 8.36 1.60
C THR A 27 -7.92 7.57 2.89
N VAL A 28 -8.97 7.33 3.68
CA VAL A 28 -8.86 6.54 4.92
C VAL A 28 -8.39 5.11 4.61
N VAL A 29 -8.98 4.48 3.60
CA VAL A 29 -8.60 3.13 3.16
C VAL A 29 -7.15 3.09 2.66
N LEU A 30 -6.71 4.11 1.92
CA LEU A 30 -5.34 4.22 1.43
C LEU A 30 -4.34 4.28 2.59
N TRP A 31 -4.55 5.17 3.56
CA TRP A 31 -3.65 5.32 4.71
C TRP A 31 -3.62 4.06 5.59
N PHE A 32 -4.78 3.41 5.80
CA PHE A 32 -4.84 2.12 6.47
C PHE A 32 -4.05 1.05 5.73
N ALA A 33 -4.23 0.93 4.41
CA ALA A 33 -3.53 -0.05 3.58
C ALA A 33 -2.01 0.18 3.54
N ILE A 34 -1.58 1.44 3.47
CA ILE A 34 -0.17 1.85 3.55
C ILE A 34 0.42 1.46 4.91
N GLY A 35 -0.25 1.81 6.01
CA GLY A 35 0.19 1.49 7.36
C GLY A 35 0.33 -0.02 7.57
N TYR A 36 -0.68 -0.79 7.12
CA TYR A 36 -0.64 -2.25 7.15
C TYR A 36 0.55 -2.80 6.36
N ARG A 37 0.76 -2.35 5.11
CA ARG A 37 1.90 -2.81 4.29
C ARG A 37 3.24 -2.42 4.91
N PHE A 38 3.36 -1.23 5.49
CA PHE A 38 4.59 -0.81 6.14
C PHE A 38 4.95 -1.73 7.32
N ALA A 39 3.95 -2.15 8.11
CA ALA A 39 4.15 -3.14 9.17
C ALA A 39 4.45 -4.54 8.62
N ALA A 40 3.73 -4.98 7.58
CA ALA A 40 3.89 -6.31 6.99
C ALA A 40 5.22 -6.50 6.25
N LEU A 41 5.79 -5.44 5.67
CA LEU A 41 7.07 -5.47 4.94
C LEU A 41 8.28 -5.22 5.83
N LYS A 42 8.15 -5.36 7.16
CA LYS A 42 9.32 -5.32 8.06
C LYS A 42 10.21 -6.53 7.76
N ARG A 43 11.35 -6.27 7.12
CA ARG A 43 12.38 -7.28 6.79
C ARG A 43 12.94 -7.97 8.03
N GLY A 44 13.10 -7.22 9.13
CA GLY A 44 13.80 -7.67 10.34
C GLY A 44 15.26 -7.17 10.32
N ASN A 45 16.21 -8.11 10.38
CA ASN A 45 17.65 -7.83 10.39
C ASN A 45 18.20 -7.29 9.06
N LEU A 46 19.15 -6.35 9.12
CA LEU A 46 19.84 -5.81 7.93
C LEU A 46 20.88 -6.78 7.33
N ARG A 47 21.23 -7.85 8.06
CA ARG A 47 22.25 -8.82 7.63
C ARG A 47 21.82 -9.60 6.38
N SER A 48 22.79 -10.10 5.63
CA SER A 48 22.52 -10.94 4.45
C SER A 48 21.95 -12.30 4.88
N VAL A 49 21.03 -12.83 4.07
CA VAL A 49 20.37 -14.14 4.28
C VAL A 49 21.40 -15.23 4.58
N ARG A 50 22.45 -15.30 3.75
CA ARG A 50 23.54 -16.29 3.89
C ARG A 50 24.22 -16.23 5.26
N ARG A 51 24.49 -15.03 5.77
CA ARG A 51 25.17 -14.84 7.06
C ARG A 51 24.27 -15.28 8.22
N ILE A 52 22.96 -15.06 8.13
CA ILE A 52 22.00 -15.49 9.15
C ILE A 52 21.93 -17.02 9.19
N ILE A 53 21.75 -17.67 8.03
CA ILE A 53 21.69 -19.14 7.93
C ILE A 53 22.99 -19.79 8.42
N GLN A 54 24.16 -19.21 8.09
CA GLN A 54 25.46 -19.72 8.55
C GLN A 54 25.65 -19.58 10.06
N LYS A 55 25.21 -18.45 10.65
CA LYS A 55 25.36 -18.22 12.09
C LYS A 55 24.41 -19.12 12.89
N HIS A 56 23.25 -19.45 12.33
CA HIS A 56 22.15 -20.13 13.02
C HIS A 56 21.78 -21.42 12.28
N PRO A 57 22.69 -22.41 12.24
CA PRO A 57 22.51 -23.61 11.44
C PRO A 57 21.36 -24.49 11.94
N GLU A 58 21.01 -24.41 13.23
CA GLU A 58 19.96 -25.18 13.91
C GLU A 58 18.68 -24.38 14.19
N GLY A 59 18.55 -23.17 13.62
CA GLY A 59 17.41 -22.28 13.87
C GLY A 59 17.78 -21.02 14.64
N LEU A 60 16.87 -20.07 14.68
CA LEU A 60 17.08 -18.78 15.33
C LEU A 60 16.91 -18.91 16.85
N ASP A 61 17.84 -18.34 17.62
CA ASP A 61 17.78 -18.31 19.10
C ASP A 61 16.86 -17.18 19.65
N TYR A 62 16.14 -16.50 18.76
CA TYR A 62 15.28 -15.36 19.08
C TYR A 62 14.01 -15.38 18.23
N PRO A 63 12.91 -14.79 18.72
CA PRO A 63 11.66 -14.75 17.96
C PRO A 63 11.83 -13.92 16.69
N PRO A 64 11.37 -14.41 15.53
CA PRO A 64 11.57 -13.73 14.25
C PRO A 64 10.80 -12.41 14.21
N ARG A 65 11.52 -11.31 13.96
CA ARG A 65 11.00 -9.94 13.97
C ARG A 65 10.57 -9.43 12.59
N GLY A 66 10.85 -10.20 11.54
CA GLY A 66 10.55 -9.82 10.17
C GLY A 66 10.29 -11.00 9.24
N VAL A 67 9.87 -10.66 8.02
CA VAL A 67 9.42 -11.61 7.00
C VAL A 67 10.49 -12.65 6.66
N ILE A 68 11.75 -12.21 6.51
CA ILE A 68 12.87 -13.07 6.12
C ILE A 68 13.30 -13.99 7.27
N GLU A 69 13.30 -13.50 8.51
CA GLU A 69 13.62 -14.32 9.68
C GLU A 69 12.58 -15.43 9.87
N LYS A 70 11.28 -15.13 9.68
CA LYS A 70 10.22 -16.15 9.71
C LYS A 70 10.44 -17.22 8.65
N ALA A 71 10.79 -16.81 7.42
CA ALA A 71 11.07 -17.75 6.34
C ALA A 71 12.29 -18.62 6.62
N ILE A 72 13.37 -18.05 7.17
CA ILE A 72 14.56 -18.80 7.56
C ILE A 72 14.23 -19.82 8.65
N GLU A 73 13.49 -19.42 9.70
CA GLU A 73 13.13 -20.32 10.79
C GLU A 73 12.26 -21.48 10.31
N GLN A 74 11.20 -21.19 9.54
CA GLN A 74 10.33 -22.22 8.95
C GLN A 74 11.10 -23.13 7.99
N GLY A 75 11.93 -22.54 7.12
CA GLY A 75 12.72 -23.29 6.16
C GLY A 75 13.75 -24.22 6.82
N LEU A 76 14.41 -23.78 7.90
CA LEU A 76 15.34 -24.61 8.68
C LEU A 76 14.63 -25.74 9.45
N LYS A 77 13.37 -25.54 9.89
CA LYS A 77 12.57 -26.62 10.50
C LYS A 77 12.20 -27.69 9.46
N ILE A 78 11.82 -27.28 8.26
CA ILE A 78 11.46 -28.19 7.16
C ILE A 78 12.69 -28.94 6.63
N ALA A 79 13.80 -28.23 6.40
CA ALA A 79 15.04 -28.82 5.90
C ALA A 79 15.67 -29.87 6.84
N ARG A 80 15.28 -29.87 8.13
CA ARG A 80 15.70 -30.88 9.10
C ARG A 80 14.80 -32.11 9.16
N SER A 81 13.51 -31.94 8.87
CA SER A 81 12.50 -33.00 9.03
C SER A 81 12.28 -33.79 7.75
N HIS A 82 12.70 -33.28 6.59
CA HIS A 82 12.41 -33.89 5.30
C HIS A 82 13.66 -33.98 4.42
N HIS A 83 13.96 -35.20 3.92
CA HIS A 83 15.02 -35.49 2.96
C HIS A 83 14.53 -35.67 1.51
N GLY A 84 13.23 -35.47 1.26
CA GLY A 84 12.61 -35.58 -0.07
C GLY A 84 12.69 -34.30 -0.91
N ASP A 85 11.63 -34.00 -1.67
CA ASP A 85 11.51 -32.76 -2.47
C ASP A 85 11.35 -31.51 -1.58
N LEU A 86 12.47 -31.08 -0.99
CA LEU A 86 12.54 -29.92 -0.12
C LEU A 86 12.08 -28.65 -0.83
N ARG A 87 12.32 -28.53 -2.14
CA ARG A 87 11.97 -27.34 -2.89
C ARG A 87 10.45 -27.13 -2.90
N ARG A 88 9.69 -28.20 -3.14
CA ARG A 88 8.23 -28.16 -3.08
C ARG A 88 7.71 -27.84 -1.68
N LEU A 89 8.27 -28.46 -0.64
CA LEU A 89 7.86 -28.19 0.74
C LEU A 89 8.13 -26.74 1.17
N LEU A 90 9.25 -26.17 0.73
CA LEU A 90 9.56 -24.76 0.97
C LEU A 90 8.65 -23.83 0.18
N ASP A 91 8.29 -24.17 -1.06
CA ASP A 91 7.33 -23.40 -1.86
C ASP A 91 5.95 -23.38 -1.20
N ASP A 92 5.47 -24.51 -0.70
CA ASP A 92 4.20 -24.60 0.04
C ASP A 92 4.25 -23.80 1.36
N ALA A 93 5.38 -23.87 2.09
CA ALA A 93 5.55 -23.15 3.35
C ALA A 93 5.72 -21.64 3.18
N PHE A 94 6.33 -21.19 2.08
CA PHE A 94 6.57 -19.77 1.80
C PHE A 94 5.40 -19.10 1.11
N TRP A 95 4.47 -19.86 0.53
CA TRP A 95 3.28 -19.33 -0.12
C TRP A 95 2.47 -18.31 0.72
N PRO A 96 2.17 -18.55 2.01
CA PRO A 96 1.48 -17.56 2.85
C PRO A 96 2.30 -16.27 3.03
N ILE A 97 3.62 -16.40 3.15
CA ILE A 97 4.54 -15.27 3.30
C ILE A 97 4.53 -14.41 2.02
N GLU A 98 4.63 -15.03 0.86
CA GLU A 98 4.56 -14.33 -0.43
C GLU A 98 3.23 -13.61 -0.63
N ARG A 99 2.14 -14.24 -0.20
CA ARG A 99 0.79 -13.66 -0.25
C ARG A 99 0.71 -12.39 0.60
N ASP A 100 1.24 -12.43 1.81
CA ASP A 100 1.24 -11.28 2.72
C ASP A 100 2.10 -10.12 2.17
N VAL A 101 3.24 -10.41 1.54
CA VAL A 101 4.10 -9.41 0.88
C VAL A 101 3.38 -8.70 -0.27
N LYS A 102 2.46 -9.39 -0.94
CA LYS A 102 1.63 -8.85 -2.05
C LYS A 102 0.32 -8.20 -1.57
N ARG A 103 -0.09 -8.42 -0.32
CA ARG A 103 -1.39 -7.96 0.21
C ARG A 103 -1.51 -6.43 0.16
N PHE A 104 -2.72 -5.95 -0.17
CA PHE A 104 -3.09 -4.54 -0.31
C PHE A 104 -2.33 -3.72 -1.38
N HIS A 105 -1.30 -4.27 -2.04
CA HIS A 105 -0.58 -3.55 -3.11
C HIS A 105 -1.51 -3.09 -4.24
N LYS A 106 -2.33 -4.02 -4.75
CA LYS A 106 -3.30 -3.71 -5.81
C LYS A 106 -4.27 -2.62 -5.37
N LEU A 107 -4.82 -2.74 -4.15
CA LEU A 107 -5.77 -1.76 -3.60
C LEU A 107 -5.15 -0.35 -3.53
N ILE A 108 -3.93 -0.22 -3.02
CA ILE A 108 -3.20 1.06 -2.96
C ILE A 108 -3.07 1.66 -4.35
N MET A 109 -2.59 0.87 -5.33
CA MET A 109 -2.40 1.36 -6.69
C MET A 109 -3.71 1.72 -7.39
N THR A 110 -4.79 0.98 -7.14
CA THR A 110 -6.12 1.31 -7.64
C THR A 110 -6.61 2.65 -7.06
N ILE A 111 -6.49 2.86 -5.74
CA ILE A 111 -6.92 4.12 -5.12
C ILE A 111 -6.10 5.30 -5.64
N VAL A 112 -4.78 5.14 -5.76
CA VAL A 112 -3.88 6.17 -6.31
C VAL A 112 -4.26 6.54 -7.75
N ALA A 113 -4.67 5.56 -8.56
CA ALA A 113 -5.11 5.81 -9.93
C ALA A 113 -6.50 6.44 -10.01
N VAL A 114 -7.42 6.06 -9.12
CA VAL A 114 -8.82 6.53 -9.14
C VAL A 114 -9.01 7.88 -8.46
N ALA A 115 -8.22 8.23 -7.44
CA ALA A 115 -8.38 9.49 -6.69
C ALA A 115 -8.30 10.76 -7.56
N PRO A 116 -7.35 10.91 -8.51
CA PRO A 116 -7.33 12.06 -9.42
C PRO A 116 -8.53 12.09 -10.36
N LEU A 117 -9.00 10.92 -10.81
CA LEU A 117 -10.17 10.81 -11.69
C LEU A 117 -11.45 11.22 -10.94
N MET A 118 -11.57 10.88 -9.66
CA MET A 118 -12.66 11.39 -8.82
C MET A 118 -12.56 12.90 -8.62
N GLY A 119 -11.36 13.45 -8.40
CA GLY A 119 -11.18 14.90 -8.33
C GLY A 119 -11.62 15.63 -9.61
N LEU A 120 -11.26 15.08 -10.76
CA LEU A 120 -11.67 15.57 -12.09
C LEU A 120 -13.19 15.45 -12.28
N LEU A 121 -13.81 14.34 -11.88
CA LEU A 121 -15.26 14.21 -11.91
C LEU A 121 -15.93 15.31 -11.07
N GLY A 122 -15.40 15.61 -9.88
CA GLY A 122 -15.86 16.72 -9.05
C GLY A 122 -15.79 18.07 -9.76
N THR A 123 -14.71 18.34 -10.52
CA THR A 123 -14.66 19.58 -11.32
C THR A 123 -15.73 19.66 -12.38
N VAL A 124 -16.00 18.54 -13.08
CA VAL A 124 -17.02 18.51 -14.13
C VAL A 124 -18.39 18.78 -13.53
N VAL A 125 -18.73 18.12 -12.42
CA VAL A 125 -20.01 18.32 -11.72
C VAL A 125 -20.15 19.76 -11.22
N GLY A 126 -19.13 20.30 -10.54
CA GLY A 126 -19.18 21.68 -10.03
C GLY A 126 -19.28 22.74 -11.13
N MET A 127 -18.65 22.51 -12.28
CA MET A 127 -18.78 23.40 -13.43
C MET A 127 -20.19 23.34 -14.06
N ILE A 128 -20.82 22.15 -14.12
CA ILE A 128 -22.21 22.01 -14.59
C ILE A 128 -23.15 22.81 -13.68
N GLU A 129 -23.07 22.64 -12.36
CA GLU A 129 -23.89 23.37 -11.39
C GLU A 129 -23.68 24.91 -11.49
N THR A 130 -22.44 25.34 -11.70
CA THR A 130 -22.10 26.75 -11.87
C THR A 130 -22.71 27.34 -13.15
N PHE A 131 -22.77 26.57 -14.24
CA PHE A 131 -23.38 27.03 -15.49
C PHE A 131 -24.91 26.96 -15.49
N ASP A 132 -25.51 25.96 -14.84
CA ASP A 132 -26.97 25.85 -14.72
C ASP A 132 -27.55 27.04 -13.92
N SER A 133 -26.89 27.40 -12.82
CA SER A 133 -27.28 28.55 -11.98
C SER A 133 -27.12 29.91 -12.68
N LEU A 134 -26.28 30.00 -13.72
CA LEU A 134 -26.20 31.16 -14.61
C LEU A 134 -27.40 31.25 -15.56
N GLY A 135 -27.84 30.12 -16.12
CA GLY A 135 -28.98 30.05 -17.04
C GLY A 135 -30.29 30.51 -16.41
N ASP A 136 -30.47 30.24 -15.11
CA ASP A 136 -31.66 30.59 -14.35
C ASP A 136 -31.68 32.05 -13.83
N MET A 137 -30.74 32.91 -14.24
CA MET A 137 -30.52 34.28 -13.74
C MET A 137 -30.31 34.43 -12.22
N SER A 138 -30.28 33.33 -11.46
CA SER A 138 -30.10 33.32 -10.01
C SER A 138 -28.76 33.93 -9.56
N LEU A 139 -27.73 33.80 -10.40
CA LEU A 139 -26.37 34.30 -10.11
C LEU A 139 -26.12 35.77 -10.52
N PHE A 140 -26.98 36.39 -11.33
CA PHE A 140 -26.79 37.79 -11.75
C PHE A 140 -27.00 38.80 -10.61
N ALA A 141 -27.66 38.38 -9.52
CA ALA A 141 -27.94 39.22 -8.35
C ALA A 141 -26.81 39.24 -7.29
N GLN A 142 -25.83 38.33 -7.36
CA GLN A 142 -24.75 38.24 -6.38
C GLN A 142 -23.38 38.32 -7.06
N SER A 143 -22.74 39.49 -6.94
CA SER A 143 -21.35 39.70 -7.33
C SER A 143 -20.44 38.72 -6.58
N GLY A 144 -20.02 37.63 -7.24
CA GLY A 144 -19.15 36.58 -6.69
C GLY A 144 -19.53 35.14 -7.08
N GLY A 145 -20.76 34.89 -7.55
CA GLY A 145 -21.32 33.54 -7.70
C GLY A 145 -20.53 32.57 -8.60
N ILE A 146 -20.16 32.99 -9.81
CA ILE A 146 -19.45 32.13 -10.79
C ILE A 146 -18.03 31.79 -10.30
N ALA A 147 -17.30 32.80 -9.84
CA ALA A 147 -15.92 32.64 -9.37
C ALA A 147 -15.85 31.69 -8.16
N GLY A 148 -16.85 31.76 -7.27
CA GLY A 148 -17.02 30.82 -6.17
C GLY A 148 -17.21 29.37 -6.65
N GLY A 149 -18.14 29.13 -7.58
CA GLY A 149 -18.40 27.79 -8.13
C GLY A 149 -17.20 27.17 -8.85
N ILE A 150 -16.45 27.98 -9.62
CA ILE A 150 -15.20 27.53 -10.26
C ILE A 150 -14.14 27.20 -9.20
N SER A 151 -13.97 28.04 -8.17
CA SER A 151 -13.00 27.80 -7.11
C SER A 151 -13.32 26.50 -6.34
N GLN A 152 -14.58 26.26 -6.05
CA GLN A 152 -15.10 25.03 -5.45
C GLN A 152 -14.80 23.80 -6.32
N ALA A 153 -15.07 23.87 -7.62
CA ALA A 153 -14.75 22.81 -8.56
C ALA A 153 -13.24 22.49 -8.54
N LEU A 154 -12.38 23.49 -8.65
CA LEU A 154 -10.93 23.28 -8.65
C LEU A 154 -10.40 22.67 -7.35
N PHE A 155 -11.04 22.97 -6.22
CA PHE A 155 -10.68 22.40 -4.93
C PHE A 155 -10.84 20.87 -4.89
N THR A 156 -11.88 20.30 -5.54
CA THR A 156 -12.07 18.84 -5.56
C THR A 156 -10.94 18.13 -6.31
N THR A 157 -10.44 18.73 -7.40
CA THR A 157 -9.27 18.21 -8.13
C THR A 157 -8.01 18.29 -7.28
N GLN A 158 -7.79 19.41 -6.60
CA GLN A 158 -6.67 19.57 -5.68
C GLN A 158 -6.68 18.45 -4.62
N MET A 159 -7.84 18.14 -4.04
CA MET A 159 -7.98 17.07 -3.05
C MET A 159 -7.66 15.69 -3.65
N GLY A 160 -8.15 15.39 -4.85
CA GLY A 160 -7.81 14.14 -5.55
C GLY A 160 -6.30 13.95 -5.75
N LEU A 161 -5.61 15.02 -6.13
CA LEU A 161 -4.15 15.02 -6.29
C LEU A 161 -3.42 14.94 -4.94
N ALA A 162 -3.89 15.65 -3.92
CA ALA A 162 -3.32 15.62 -2.57
C ALA A 162 -3.33 14.22 -1.96
N VAL A 163 -4.29 13.37 -2.33
CA VAL A 163 -4.36 11.96 -1.92
C VAL A 163 -3.48 11.07 -2.79
N ALA A 164 -3.51 11.26 -4.11
CA ALA A 164 -2.81 10.40 -5.06
C ALA A 164 -1.28 10.55 -4.99
N ILE A 165 -0.76 11.77 -4.87
CA ILE A 165 0.69 12.04 -4.92
C ILE A 165 1.44 11.33 -3.77
N PRO A 166 1.06 11.47 -2.49
CA PRO A 166 1.71 10.74 -1.40
C PRO A 166 1.53 9.23 -1.55
N GLY A 167 0.34 8.78 -1.97
CA GLY A 167 0.06 7.37 -2.20
C GLY A 167 0.97 6.73 -3.25
N LEU A 168 1.27 7.45 -4.34
CA LEU A 168 2.18 7.01 -5.39
C LEU A 168 3.62 6.88 -4.87
N ILE A 169 4.11 7.90 -4.15
CA ILE A 169 5.48 7.93 -3.61
C ILE A 169 5.67 6.78 -2.61
N VAL A 170 4.79 6.68 -1.61
CA VAL A 170 4.89 5.64 -0.57
C VAL A 170 4.64 4.26 -1.17
N GLY A 171 3.67 4.14 -2.09
CA GLY A 171 3.39 2.92 -2.83
C GLY A 171 4.62 2.38 -3.55
N GLY A 172 5.36 3.24 -4.27
CA GLY A 172 6.58 2.88 -4.97
C GLY A 172 7.71 2.44 -4.02
N VAL A 173 7.87 3.11 -2.87
CA VAL A 173 8.86 2.69 -1.84
C VAL A 173 8.51 1.31 -1.27
N LEU A 174 7.24 1.06 -0.96
CA LEU A 174 6.77 -0.23 -0.45
C LEU A 174 6.90 -1.34 -1.50
N GLU A 175 6.70 -1.03 -2.78
CA GLU A 175 6.91 -1.96 -3.88
C GLU A 175 8.38 -2.36 -4.02
N LYS A 176 9.31 -1.40 -3.98
CA LYS A 176 10.75 -1.68 -3.96
C LYS A 176 11.12 -2.59 -2.79
N ARG A 177 10.62 -2.31 -1.58
CA ARG A 177 10.85 -3.15 -0.39
C ARG A 177 10.31 -4.57 -0.57
N ALA A 178 9.10 -4.71 -1.14
CA ALA A 178 8.50 -6.00 -1.42
C ALA A 178 9.29 -6.81 -2.46
N ALA A 179 9.83 -6.15 -3.50
CA ALA A 179 10.68 -6.80 -4.49
C ALA A 179 11.96 -7.37 -3.86
N VAL A 180 12.63 -6.58 -2.99
CA VAL A 180 13.81 -7.05 -2.25
C VAL A 180 13.48 -8.27 -1.38
N ILE A 181 12.37 -8.24 -0.63
CA ILE A 181 11.94 -9.36 0.22
C ILE A 181 11.67 -10.62 -0.61
N ARG A 182 11.07 -10.51 -1.80
CA ARG A 182 10.85 -11.68 -2.69
C ARG A 182 12.16 -12.30 -3.17
N ILE A 183 13.12 -11.47 -3.56
CA ILE A 183 14.45 -11.94 -3.99
C ILE A 183 15.13 -12.67 -2.84
N GLU A 184 15.08 -12.12 -1.62
CA GLU A 184 15.67 -12.74 -0.45
C GLU A 184 14.97 -14.04 -0.04
N LEU A 185 13.65 -14.11 -0.18
CA LEU A 185 12.88 -15.32 0.07
C LEU A 185 13.29 -16.45 -0.90
N ALA A 186 13.48 -16.12 -2.18
CA ALA A 186 14.02 -17.07 -3.16
C ALA A 186 15.45 -17.51 -2.80
N GLN A 187 16.31 -16.59 -2.36
CA GLN A 187 17.66 -16.93 -1.88
C GLN A 187 17.65 -17.87 -0.67
N VAL A 188 16.72 -17.70 0.27
CA VAL A 188 16.55 -18.63 1.41
C VAL A 188 16.30 -20.04 0.88
N LYS A 189 15.37 -20.20 -0.07
CA LYS A 189 15.04 -21.49 -0.68
C LYS A 189 16.27 -22.13 -1.34
N ASP A 190 16.98 -21.39 -2.18
CA ASP A 190 18.14 -21.90 -2.91
C ASP A 190 19.28 -22.31 -1.96
N ILE A 191 19.55 -21.52 -0.90
CA ILE A 191 20.58 -21.84 0.10
C ILE A 191 20.23 -23.10 0.88
N LEU A 192 18.97 -23.27 1.28
CA LEU A 192 18.53 -24.45 2.05
C LEU A 192 18.58 -25.71 1.19
N CYS A 193 18.13 -25.66 -0.05
CA CYS A 193 18.24 -26.78 -1.00
C CYS A 193 19.70 -27.17 -1.27
N ALA A 194 20.57 -26.18 -1.52
CA ALA A 194 22.00 -26.44 -1.73
C ALA A 194 22.68 -27.05 -0.49
N ARG A 195 22.23 -26.70 0.71
CA ARG A 195 22.76 -27.24 1.96
C ARG A 195 22.38 -28.70 2.17
N VAL A 196 21.13 -29.08 1.92
CA VAL A 196 20.69 -30.48 2.04
C VAL A 196 21.39 -31.37 1.03
N HIS A 197 21.59 -30.89 -0.20
CA HIS A 197 22.31 -31.67 -1.22
C HIS A 197 23.77 -31.95 -0.84
N LYS A 198 24.46 -31.01 -0.18
CA LYS A 198 25.84 -31.22 0.33
C LYS A 198 25.92 -32.12 1.55
N GLY A 199 24.83 -32.29 2.30
CA GLY A 199 24.76 -33.13 3.49
C GLY A 199 24.34 -34.57 3.21
N SER A 200 23.96 -34.91 1.98
CA SER A 200 23.59 -36.26 1.59
C SER A 200 24.85 -37.08 1.30
N PRO A 201 25.17 -38.14 2.08
CA PRO A 201 26.21 -39.07 1.69
C PRO A 201 25.78 -39.78 0.39
N ALA A 202 26.73 -39.89 -0.55
CA ALA A 202 26.60 -40.70 -1.75
C ALA A 202 26.47 -42.19 -1.41
#